data_AF-A0A4D7DP25-F1
#
_entry.id   AF-A0A4D7DP25-F1
#
_cell.length_a   1.000
_cell.length_b   1.000
_cell.length_c   1.000
_cell.angle_alpha   90.00
_cell.angle_beta   90.00
_cell.angle_gamma   90.00
#
_symmetry.space_group_name_H-M   'P 1'
#
loop_
_entity.id
_entity.type
_entity.pdbx_description
1 polymer ?
#
loop_
_entity_poly.entity_id
_entity_poly.type
_entity_poly.pdbx_seq_one_letter_code
_entity_poly.pdbx_strand_id
1 'polypeptide(L)'
;MRSHLPIRNPHRSNLLLLARLMSPEPRYWNGPGGYSDQLFPDEAAPQETYEEGAVTGVKVNRYERSEAARAACLSYYGTRCQGCDLDFGERYGERGKNFIHVHHLLPLKKIKKTYVVNPVEHLRPVCPNCHAMIHRREPMLSIDELRAMLK
;
A
#
# COMPACT_ATOMS: atom_id res chain seq x y z
N MET A 1 -59.58 8.83 27.21
CA MET A 1 -58.14 8.86 27.54
C MET A 1 -57.63 7.43 27.46
N ARG A 2 -57.06 7.02 26.33
CA ARG A 2 -56.71 5.62 26.06
C ARG A 2 -55.27 5.32 26.51
N SER A 3 -55.17 4.36 27.43
CA SER A 3 -53.98 3.63 27.84
C SER A 3 -53.54 2.64 26.75
N HIS A 4 -52.26 2.62 26.36
CA HIS A 4 -51.63 1.47 25.71
C HIS A 4 -50.10 1.46 25.95
N LEU A 5 -49.62 0.41 26.62
CA LEU A 5 -48.30 -0.23 26.41
C LEU A 5 -48.57 -1.54 25.62
N PRO A 6 -47.57 -2.35 25.24
CA PRO A 6 -46.33 -2.11 24.47
C PRO A 6 -46.18 -3.16 23.32
N ILE A 7 -45.29 -2.98 22.31
CA ILE A 7 -44.88 -4.11 21.43
C ILE A 7 -43.39 -3.98 21.00
N ARG A 8 -42.65 -5.10 21.16
CA ARG A 8 -41.28 -5.35 20.68
C ARG A 8 -41.26 -5.85 19.21
N ASN A 9 -40.04 -5.82 18.63
CA ASN A 9 -39.48 -6.70 17.57
C ASN A 9 -39.59 -6.22 16.10
N PRO A 10 -38.89 -6.81 15.10
CA PRO A 10 -37.45 -7.13 14.90
C PRO A 10 -36.93 -6.75 13.46
N HIS A 11 -35.67 -7.09 13.13
CA HIS A 11 -35.07 -7.23 11.76
C HIS A 11 -34.79 -5.96 10.92
N ARG A 12 -33.51 -5.58 10.70
CA ARG A 12 -32.62 -5.98 9.58
C ARG A 12 -33.24 -5.83 8.18
N SER A 13 -32.71 -4.93 7.34
CA SER A 13 -31.82 -5.30 6.21
C SER A 13 -31.59 -4.17 5.18
N ASN A 14 -30.38 -4.19 4.62
CA ASN A 14 -29.99 -3.82 3.24
C ASN A 14 -30.21 -2.40 2.71
N LEU A 15 -29.16 -1.57 2.82
CA LEU A 15 -28.70 -0.73 1.72
C LEU A 15 -27.18 -0.90 1.52
N LEU A 16 -26.80 -2.08 1.01
CA LEU A 16 -25.53 -2.30 0.32
C LEU A 16 -25.87 -2.57 -1.14
N LEU A 17 -25.89 -1.53 -1.97
CA LEU A 17 -25.78 -1.70 -3.40
C LEU A 17 -25.19 -0.44 -4.03
N LEU A 18 -24.12 -0.65 -4.82
CA LEU A 18 -23.41 0.31 -5.67
C LEU A 18 -22.43 1.22 -4.89
N ALA A 19 -21.12 0.95 -4.82
CA ALA A 19 -20.24 0.64 -5.93
C ALA A 19 -19.05 -0.25 -5.49
N ARG A 20 -19.21 -1.56 -5.71
CA ARG A 20 -18.12 -2.50 -5.92
C ARG A 20 -17.50 -2.20 -7.29
N LEU A 21 -16.36 -1.52 -7.36
CA LEU A 21 -15.36 -1.64 -8.43
C LEU A 21 -14.12 -0.81 -8.00
N MET A 22 -13.47 -1.19 -6.90
CA MET A 22 -12.19 -0.60 -6.52
C MET A 22 -11.21 -1.71 -6.15
N SER A 23 -10.29 -1.93 -7.07
CA SER A 23 -8.92 -2.36 -6.86
C SER A 23 -8.46 -2.47 -5.39
N PRO A 24 -8.22 -3.67 -4.84
CA PRO A 24 -7.55 -3.88 -3.56
C PRO A 24 -6.06 -3.69 -3.83
N GLU A 25 -5.65 -2.44 -3.94
CA GLU A 25 -4.36 -2.11 -3.38
C GLU A 25 -4.57 -1.87 -1.90
N PRO A 26 -3.70 -2.38 -1.01
CA PRO A 26 -3.68 -1.97 0.38
C PRO A 26 -3.51 -0.45 0.41
N ARG A 27 -4.60 0.28 0.62
CA ARG A 27 -4.58 1.71 0.89
C ARG A 27 -4.17 1.85 2.33
N TYR A 28 -2.88 1.82 2.55
CA TYR A 28 -2.29 2.05 3.85
C TYR A 28 -2.44 3.55 4.16
N TRP A 29 -3.47 3.84 4.97
CA TRP A 29 -3.59 4.99 5.90
C TRP A 29 -4.16 6.31 5.35
N ASN A 30 -5.24 6.76 6.00
CA ASN A 30 -5.74 8.13 5.95
C ASN A 30 -5.25 8.89 7.20
N GLY A 31 -4.31 9.82 7.04
CA GLY A 31 -4.09 10.92 8.00
C GLY A 31 -2.80 10.88 8.84
N PRO A 32 -2.33 12.06 9.31
CA PRO A 32 -1.07 12.19 10.04
C PRO A 32 -1.22 11.78 11.51
N GLY A 33 -0.62 10.64 11.87
CA GLY A 33 -0.35 10.28 13.28
C GLY A 33 -1.35 9.38 14.01
N GLY A 34 -2.31 8.76 13.31
CA GLY A 34 -3.27 7.82 13.91
C GLY A 34 -2.90 6.34 13.72
N TYR A 35 -3.23 5.50 14.70
CA TYR A 35 -3.36 4.05 14.56
C TYR A 35 -4.39 3.74 13.44
N SER A 36 -4.18 2.68 12.66
CA SER A 36 -5.06 2.37 11.52
C SER A 36 -6.29 1.71 12.06
N ASP A 37 -7.46 2.20 11.65
CA ASP A 37 -8.72 1.47 11.79
C ASP A 37 -8.83 0.27 10.83
N GLN A 38 -7.82 0.01 10.00
CA GLN A 38 -7.76 -1.08 9.04
C GLN A 38 -6.61 -2.04 9.38
N LEU A 39 -7.01 -3.25 9.78
CA LEU A 39 -6.12 -4.39 9.97
C LEU A 39 -5.36 -4.68 8.67
N PHE A 40 -4.07 -4.99 8.80
CA PHE A 40 -3.32 -5.52 7.68
C PHE A 40 -3.94 -6.84 7.19
N PRO A 41 -3.75 -7.22 5.91
CA PRO A 41 -4.29 -8.48 5.38
C PRO A 41 -3.86 -9.72 6.19
N ASP A 42 -2.70 -9.67 6.83
CA ASP A 42 -2.12 -10.70 7.66
C ASP A 42 -2.38 -10.51 9.17
N GLU A 43 -3.05 -9.43 9.57
CA GLU A 43 -3.41 -9.18 10.96
C GLU A 43 -4.85 -9.64 11.25
N ALA A 44 -5.00 -10.36 12.36
CA ALA A 44 -6.30 -10.63 12.95
C ALA A 44 -6.80 -9.41 13.74
N ALA A 45 -8.12 -9.28 13.87
CA ALA A 45 -8.70 -8.26 14.73
C ALA A 45 -8.16 -8.39 16.17
N PRO A 46 -8.01 -7.28 16.91
CA PRO A 46 -7.52 -7.34 18.28
C PRO A 46 -8.40 -8.27 19.11
N GLN A 47 -7.77 -9.23 19.78
CA GLN A 47 -8.43 -10.15 20.71
C GLN A 47 -7.84 -9.92 22.10
N GLU A 48 -8.66 -10.11 23.14
CA GLU A 48 -8.21 -10.04 24.54
C GLU A 48 -7.31 -11.23 24.91
N THR A 49 -7.32 -12.29 24.09
CA THR A 49 -6.52 -13.50 24.22
C THR A 49 -5.45 -13.58 23.13
N TYR A 50 -4.29 -14.13 23.45
CA TYR A 50 -3.16 -14.30 22.52
C TYR A 50 -3.24 -15.63 21.76
N GLU A 51 -4.42 -15.97 21.23
CA GLU A 51 -4.60 -17.19 20.45
C GLU A 51 -4.16 -16.96 18.99
N GLU A 52 -3.09 -17.63 18.57
CA GLU A 52 -2.49 -17.50 17.25
C GLU A 52 -2.57 -18.82 16.44
N GLY A 53 -2.39 -18.74 15.12
CA GLY A 53 -2.27 -19.92 14.25
C GLY A 53 -3.51 -20.33 13.46
N ALA A 54 -4.65 -19.63 13.64
CA ALA A 54 -5.83 -19.85 12.81
C ALA A 54 -5.60 -19.37 11.36
N VAL A 55 -5.88 -20.24 10.38
CA VAL A 55 -5.71 -19.92 8.95
C VAL A 55 -6.94 -19.16 8.45
N THR A 56 -6.75 -17.92 7.98
CA THR A 56 -7.80 -17.11 7.35
C THR A 56 -7.45 -16.83 5.88
N GLY A 57 -8.38 -17.09 4.96
CA GLY A 57 -8.17 -16.85 3.53
C GLY A 57 -8.49 -15.41 3.12
N VAL A 58 -7.52 -14.69 2.56
CA VAL A 58 -7.69 -13.31 2.05
C VAL A 58 -7.55 -13.28 0.52
N LYS A 59 -8.53 -12.68 -0.17
CA LYS A 59 -8.46 -12.44 -1.62
C LYS A 59 -7.80 -11.09 -1.89
N VAL A 60 -6.62 -11.11 -2.51
CA VAL A 60 -5.89 -9.92 -2.96
C VAL A 60 -5.90 -9.86 -4.49
N ASN A 61 -6.08 -8.66 -5.07
CA ASN A 61 -5.86 -8.49 -6.51
C ASN A 61 -4.38 -8.18 -6.74
N ARG A 62 -3.81 -8.80 -7.76
CA ARG A 62 -2.46 -8.52 -8.23
C ARG A 62 -2.54 -7.73 -9.52
N TYR A 63 -1.98 -6.52 -9.53
CA TYR A 63 -1.74 -5.78 -10.76
C TYR A 63 -0.49 -6.30 -11.43
N GLU A 64 -0.55 -6.50 -12.75
CA GLU A 64 0.61 -6.81 -13.55
C GLU A 64 1.59 -5.63 -13.51
N ARG A 65 2.84 -5.92 -13.13
CA ARG A 65 3.94 -4.94 -13.14
C ARG A 65 4.95 -5.45 -14.15
N SER A 66 5.31 -4.61 -15.12
CA SER A 66 6.25 -5.00 -16.17
C SER A 66 7.65 -5.25 -15.60
N GLU A 67 8.10 -6.50 -15.65
CA GLU A 67 9.47 -6.87 -15.27
C GLU A 67 10.50 -6.17 -16.15
N ALA A 68 10.19 -5.99 -17.44
CA ALA A 68 11.04 -5.25 -18.39
C ALA A 68 11.20 -3.78 -17.96
N ALA A 69 10.11 -3.12 -17.54
CA ALA A 69 10.19 -1.75 -17.04
C ALA A 69 11.01 -1.64 -15.75
N ARG A 70 10.87 -2.62 -14.84
CA ARG A 70 11.73 -2.71 -13.64
C ARG A 70 13.21 -2.84 -14.04
N ALA A 71 13.52 -3.79 -14.93
CA ALA A 71 14.89 -4.03 -15.39
C ALA A 71 15.50 -2.78 -16.03
N ALA A 72 14.76 -2.10 -16.92
CA ALA A 72 15.19 -0.87 -17.58
C ALA A 72 15.40 0.29 -16.58
N CYS A 73 14.53 0.41 -15.58
CA CYS A 73 14.72 1.39 -14.50
C CYS A 73 16.01 1.13 -13.72
N LEU A 74 16.27 -0.13 -13.35
CA LEU A 74 17.46 -0.49 -12.57
C LEU A 74 18.75 -0.47 -13.39
N SER A 75 18.70 -0.75 -14.70
CA SER A 75 19.86 -0.58 -15.56
C SER A 75 20.27 0.88 -15.70
N TYR A 76 19.32 1.80 -15.62
CA TYR A 76 19.60 3.24 -15.70
C TYR A 76 20.01 3.84 -14.35
N TYR A 77 19.26 3.57 -13.27
CA TYR A 77 19.47 4.21 -11.96
C TYR A 77 20.34 3.40 -10.98
N GLY A 78 20.54 2.11 -11.23
CA GLY A 78 21.15 1.19 -10.26
C GLY A 78 20.20 0.81 -9.11
N THR A 79 20.78 0.27 -8.04
CA THR A 79 20.06 -0.30 -6.88
C THR A 79 20.05 0.59 -5.65
N ARG A 80 20.75 1.73 -5.69
CA ARG A 80 20.80 2.68 -4.59
C ARG A 80 19.44 3.39 -4.45
N CYS A 81 18.92 3.41 -3.23
CA CYS A 81 17.67 4.09 -2.91
C CYS A 81 17.75 5.58 -3.25
N GLN A 82 16.85 6.08 -4.09
CA GLN A 82 16.80 7.50 -4.43
C GLN A 82 16.33 8.38 -3.26
N GLY A 83 15.72 7.80 -2.22
CA GLY A 83 15.28 8.54 -1.03
C GLY A 83 16.40 8.75 0.00
N CYS A 84 17.04 7.67 0.44
CA CYS A 84 17.95 7.67 1.59
C CYS A 84 19.36 7.12 1.29
N ASP A 85 19.69 6.93 0.02
CA ASP A 85 20.99 6.42 -0.46
C ASP A 85 21.40 5.02 0.02
N LEU A 86 20.49 4.31 0.71
CA LEU A 86 20.70 2.92 1.10
C LEU A 86 20.88 2.04 -0.13
N ASP A 87 22.01 1.33 -0.18
CA ASP A 87 22.22 0.19 -1.06
C ASP A 87 22.26 -1.10 -0.22
N PHE A 88 21.42 -2.07 -0.59
CA PHE A 88 21.34 -3.34 0.14
C PHE A 88 22.51 -4.26 -0.13
N GLY A 89 23.11 -4.22 -1.32
CA GLY A 89 24.31 -4.99 -1.64
C GLY A 89 25.50 -4.51 -0.81
N GLU A 90 25.67 -3.20 -0.66
CA GLU A 90 26.71 -2.63 0.21
C GLU A 90 26.48 -2.98 1.69
N ARG A 91 25.23 -2.92 2.17
CA ARG A 91 24.92 -3.15 3.59
C ARG A 91 24.85 -4.62 4.00
N TYR A 92 24.36 -5.50 3.12
CA TYR A 92 24.04 -6.90 3.43
C TYR A 92 24.80 -7.92 2.56
N GLY A 93 25.72 -7.46 1.71
CA GLY A 93 26.48 -8.32 0.80
C GLY A 93 25.60 -9.01 -0.23
N GLU A 94 25.95 -10.24 -0.60
CA GLU A 94 25.25 -11.00 -1.64
C GLU A 94 23.74 -11.17 -1.38
N ARG A 95 23.32 -11.24 -0.10
CA ARG A 95 21.89 -11.33 0.25
C ARG A 95 21.08 -10.09 -0.15
N GLY A 96 21.72 -8.93 -0.20
CA GLY A 96 21.08 -7.66 -0.56
C GLY A 96 21.26 -7.27 -2.02
N LYS A 97 21.99 -8.06 -2.81
CA LYS A 97 22.26 -7.75 -4.21
C LYS A 97 20.96 -7.63 -5.01
N ASN A 98 20.81 -6.54 -5.74
CA ASN A 98 19.61 -6.21 -6.53
C ASN A 98 18.29 -6.11 -5.73
N PHE A 99 18.36 -6.14 -4.39
CA PHE A 99 17.19 -5.99 -3.53
C PHE A 99 16.81 -4.52 -3.40
N ILE A 100 15.82 -4.11 -4.18
CA ILE A 100 15.28 -2.76 -4.18
C ILE A 100 13.85 -2.78 -4.73
N HIS A 101 13.00 -1.88 -4.23
CA HIS A 101 11.67 -1.66 -4.80
C HIS A 101 11.72 -0.61 -5.91
N VAL A 102 10.81 -0.68 -6.87
CA VAL A 102 10.63 0.35 -7.90
C VAL A 102 9.27 1.01 -7.69
N HIS A 103 9.31 2.31 -7.43
CA HIS A 103 8.14 3.14 -7.14
C HIS A 103 7.70 3.92 -8.38
N HIS A 104 6.39 4.04 -8.61
CA HIS A 104 5.83 4.81 -9.71
C HIS A 104 5.56 6.25 -9.25
N LEU A 105 6.19 7.23 -9.89
CA LEU A 105 6.02 8.66 -9.61
C LEU A 105 4.65 9.18 -10.06
N LEU A 106 4.02 8.52 -11.04
CA LEU A 106 2.66 8.82 -11.49
C LEU A 106 1.70 7.77 -10.90
N PRO A 107 0.66 8.19 -10.15
CA PRO A 107 -0.32 7.26 -9.60
C PRO A 107 -1.09 6.55 -10.72
N LEU A 108 -0.85 5.25 -10.91
CA LEU A 108 -1.54 4.43 -11.92
C LEU A 108 -3.07 4.47 -11.78
N LYS A 109 -3.60 4.74 -10.57
CA LYS A 109 -5.05 4.89 -10.30
C LYS A 109 -5.73 6.01 -11.08
N LYS A 110 -4.99 7.06 -11.49
CA LYS A 110 -5.54 8.13 -12.35
C LYS A 110 -5.67 7.68 -13.80
N ILE A 111 -4.90 6.68 -14.21
CA ILE A 111 -4.84 6.18 -15.58
C ILE A 111 -5.72 4.93 -15.67
N LYS A 112 -7.03 5.10 -15.82
CA LYS A 112 -8.03 4.00 -15.93
C LYS A 112 -7.94 3.23 -17.28
N LYS A 113 -6.80 3.25 -17.95
CA LYS A 113 -6.52 2.63 -19.26
C LYS A 113 -5.12 2.03 -19.24
N THR A 114 -4.85 1.08 -20.14
CA THR A 114 -3.48 0.61 -20.42
C THR A 114 -2.58 1.80 -20.71
N TYR A 115 -1.37 1.80 -20.14
CA TYR A 115 -0.44 2.92 -20.20
C TYR A 115 0.97 2.40 -20.45
N VAL A 116 1.69 3.08 -21.33
CA VAL A 116 3.11 2.79 -21.59
C VAL A 116 3.93 3.51 -20.55
N VAL A 117 4.55 2.76 -19.64
CA VAL A 117 5.45 3.29 -18.63
C VAL A 117 6.80 3.64 -19.26
N ASN A 118 7.27 4.87 -19.09
CA ASN A 118 8.66 5.24 -19.31
C ASN A 118 9.47 4.86 -18.06
N PRO A 119 10.39 3.88 -18.13
CA PRO A 119 11.16 3.42 -16.97
C PRO A 119 12.09 4.47 -16.37
N VAL A 120 12.48 5.47 -17.15
CA VAL A 120 13.36 6.55 -16.70
C VAL A 120 12.54 7.71 -16.14
N GLU A 121 11.44 8.08 -16.76
CA GLU A 121 10.68 9.26 -16.30
C GLU A 121 9.68 8.94 -15.18
N HIS A 122 9.11 7.72 -15.15
CA HIS A 122 7.99 7.41 -14.26
C HIS A 122 8.35 6.52 -13.09
N LEU A 123 9.56 5.96 -13.05
CA LEU A 123 9.97 4.98 -12.04
C LEU A 123 11.21 5.45 -11.28
N ARG A 124 11.28 5.14 -9.97
CA ARG A 124 12.49 5.36 -9.17
C ARG A 124 12.78 4.16 -8.27
N PRO A 125 14.06 3.72 -8.16
CA PRO A 125 14.44 2.75 -7.14
C PRO A 125 14.38 3.37 -5.75
N VAL A 126 13.70 2.69 -4.82
CA VAL A 126 13.57 3.09 -3.42
C VAL A 126 13.63 1.85 -2.51
N CYS A 127 14.17 2.00 -1.30
CA CYS A 127 14.17 0.91 -0.32
C CYS A 127 12.74 0.63 0.19
N PRO A 128 12.45 -0.56 0.74
CA PRO A 128 11.14 -0.88 1.30
C PRO A 128 10.62 0.16 2.32
N ASN A 129 11.51 0.69 3.17
CA ASN A 129 11.15 1.68 4.19
C ASN A 129 10.76 3.02 3.55
N CYS A 130 11.58 3.55 2.64
CA CYS A 130 11.25 4.76 1.88
C CYS A 130 9.97 4.57 1.07
N HIS A 131 9.79 3.41 0.44
CA HIS A 131 8.58 3.10 -0.32
C HIS A 131 7.32 3.18 0.57
N ALA A 132 7.39 2.60 1.77
CA ALA A 132 6.30 2.68 2.74
C ALA A 132 6.04 4.13 3.21
N MET A 133 7.09 4.92 3.46
CA MET A 133 6.94 6.32 3.87
C MET A 133 6.33 7.19 2.77
N ILE A 134 6.71 6.99 1.51
CA ILE A 134 6.12 7.71 0.36
C ILE A 134 4.60 7.55 0.31
N HIS A 135 4.12 6.32 0.52
CA HIS A 135 2.70 6.00 0.46
C HIS A 135 1.95 6.24 1.78
N ARG A 136 2.59 6.80 2.81
CA ARG A 136 1.98 7.04 4.13
C ARG A 136 1.00 8.21 4.17
N ARG A 137 0.78 8.90 3.04
CA ARG A 137 -0.26 9.93 2.85
C ARG A 137 -0.75 9.94 1.41
N GLU A 138 -1.92 10.54 1.18
CA GLU A 138 -2.44 10.90 -0.15
C GLU A 138 -2.57 12.43 -0.21
N PRO A 139 -1.99 13.12 -1.22
CA PRO A 139 -1.12 12.57 -2.26
C PRO A 139 0.21 12.04 -1.68
N MET A 140 0.73 10.98 -2.29
CA MET A 140 2.01 10.37 -1.91
C MET A 140 3.15 11.41 -1.94
N LEU A 141 4.16 11.24 -1.07
CA LEU A 141 5.33 12.11 -1.06
C LEU A 141 6.11 12.00 -2.38
N SER A 142 6.60 13.12 -2.87
CA SER A 142 7.70 13.11 -3.84
C SER A 142 8.99 12.60 -3.20
N ILE A 143 9.95 12.18 -4.03
CA ILE A 143 11.27 11.76 -3.55
C ILE A 143 11.99 12.91 -2.83
N ASP A 144 11.83 14.13 -3.31
CA ASP A 144 12.48 15.31 -2.72
C ASP A 144 11.86 15.70 -1.38
N GLU A 145 10.53 15.62 -1.25
CA GLU A 145 9.87 15.78 0.05
C GLU A 145 10.33 14.70 1.05
N LEU A 146 10.43 13.44 0.60
CA LEU A 146 10.94 12.36 1.44
C LEU A 146 12.37 12.66 1.92
N ARG A 147 13.26 13.07 1.00
CA ARG A 147 14.65 13.44 1.31
C ARG A 147 14.72 14.54 2.36
N ALA A 148 13.90 15.57 2.24
CA ALA A 148 13.85 16.69 3.18
C ALA A 148 13.40 16.29 4.61
N MET A 149 12.75 15.13 4.76
CA MET A 149 12.30 14.62 6.07
C MET A 149 13.32 13.70 6.75
N LEU A 150 14.35 13.25 6.03
CA LEU A 150 15.40 12.40 6.61
C LEU A 150 16.29 13.22 7.55
N LYS A 151 16.72 12.60 8.64
CA LYS A 151 17.58 13.21 9.67
C LYS A 151 18.97 12.58 9.64
#